data_AF-A0A660RTI9-F1
#
_entry.id   AF-A0A660RTI9-F1
#
_cell.length_a   1.000
_cell.length_b   1.000
_cell.length_c   1.000
_cell.angle_alpha   90.00
_cell.angle_beta   90.00
_cell.angle_gamma   90.00
#
_symmetry.space_group_name_H-M   'P 1'
#
loop_
_entity.id
_entity.type
_entity.pdbx_description
1 polymer ?
#
loop_
_entity_poly.entity_id
_entity_poly.type
_entity_poly.pdbx_seq_one_letter_code
_entity_poly.pdbx_strand_id
1 'polypeptide(L)'
;MNNSKIAIIDGGRLEVNRAFLPLLESNGLATFKALMSHPGHAVAKCAIKERNTVRLDLETESGEKRAFFLKRYTLPKIRERLKAYLRLRRPAPGARQEWHAMWIFLQLGLPGPVPVAWGQDGESSLVLSEGVSHVMRLSEWA
;
A
#
# COMPACT_ATOMS: atom_id res chain seq x y z
N MET A 1 3.31 16.37 -7.21
CA MET A 1 4.10 15.51 -6.28
C MET A 1 5.44 16.16 -6.05
N ASN A 2 5.86 16.30 -4.79
CA ASN A 2 7.16 16.92 -4.48
C ASN A 2 8.22 15.80 -4.41
N ASN A 3 9.03 15.62 -5.46
CA ASN A 3 9.98 14.50 -5.56
C ASN A 3 10.99 14.45 -4.40
N SER A 4 11.24 15.57 -3.72
CA SER A 4 12.12 15.64 -2.56
C SER A 4 11.63 14.85 -1.34
N LYS A 5 10.35 14.46 -1.29
CA LYS A 5 9.76 13.68 -0.19
C LYS A 5 9.72 12.18 -0.48
N ILE A 6 10.08 11.75 -1.69
CA ILE A 6 10.04 10.35 -2.11
C ILE A 6 11.49 9.84 -2.26
N ALA A 7 11.77 8.67 -1.71
CA ALA A 7 12.98 7.90 -1.96
C ALA A 7 12.64 6.75 -2.90
N ILE A 8 13.46 6.54 -3.92
CA ILE A 8 13.34 5.40 -4.82
C ILE A 8 14.42 4.40 -4.40
N ILE A 9 14.01 3.20 -4.01
CA ILE A 9 14.89 2.14 -3.50
C ILE A 9 14.62 0.81 -4.22
N ASP A 10 15.35 -0.23 -3.84
CA ASP A 10 15.22 -1.59 -4.39
C ASP A 10 15.33 -1.63 -5.93
N GLY A 11 16.27 -0.86 -6.48
CA GLY A 11 16.50 -0.79 -7.93
C GLY A 11 15.37 -0.13 -8.73
N GLY A 12 14.55 0.73 -8.10
CA GLY A 12 13.42 1.39 -8.76
C GLY A 12 12.08 0.68 -8.61
N ARG A 13 12.05 -0.46 -7.92
CA ARG A 13 10.83 -1.24 -7.67
C ARG A 13 9.98 -0.68 -6.54
N LEU A 14 10.53 0.18 -5.70
CA LEU A 14 9.87 0.71 -4.51
C LEU A 14 10.08 2.22 -4.39
N GLU A 15 8.98 2.95 -4.32
CA GLU A 15 8.93 4.37 -3.94
C GLU A 15 8.46 4.46 -2.48
N VAL A 16 9.22 5.13 -1.64
CA VAL A 16 8.97 5.24 -0.21
C VAL A 16 8.88 6.72 0.16
N ASN A 17 7.93 7.07 1.03
CA ASN A 17 7.92 8.37 1.68
C ASN A 17 9.13 8.44 2.63
N ARG A 18 10.07 9.37 2.36
CA ARG A 18 11.36 9.47 3.06
C ARG A 18 11.23 9.48 4.58
N ALA A 19 10.15 10.07 5.11
CA ALA A 19 9.89 10.11 6.54
C ALA A 19 9.75 8.72 7.20
N PHE A 20 9.32 7.72 6.42
CA PHE A 20 9.10 6.35 6.88
C PHE A 20 10.20 5.38 6.42
N LEU A 21 11.20 5.84 5.68
CA LEU A 21 12.29 4.98 5.23
C LEU A 21 13.06 4.34 6.40
N PRO A 22 13.46 5.07 7.46
CA PRO A 22 14.16 4.47 8.60
C PRO A 22 13.31 3.40 9.30
N LEU A 23 11.99 3.63 9.41
CA LEU A 23 11.04 2.67 9.98
C LEU A 23 10.97 1.38 9.17
N LEU A 24 10.94 1.48 7.83
CA LEU A 24 10.93 0.30 6.97
C LEU A 24 12.26 -0.44 7.00
N GLU A 25 13.38 0.27 7.09
CA GLU A 25 14.71 -0.33 7.21
C GLU A 25 14.87 -1.09 8.54
N SER A 26 14.49 -0.48 9.66
CA SER A 26 14.58 -1.10 10.99
C SER A 26 13.71 -2.35 11.13
N ASN A 27 12.57 -2.40 10.43
CA ASN A 27 11.67 -3.55 10.40
C ASN A 27 12.00 -4.55 9.28
N GLY A 28 13.07 -4.35 8.50
CA GLY A 28 13.47 -5.26 7.40
C GLY A 28 12.51 -5.26 6.19
N LEU A 29 11.71 -4.21 6.03
CA LEU A 29 10.67 -4.05 5.02
C LEU A 29 11.05 -3.10 3.87
N ALA A 30 12.32 -2.69 3.78
CA ALA A 30 12.80 -1.77 2.75
C ALA A 30 12.97 -2.39 1.35
N THR A 31 12.37 -3.56 1.07
CA THR A 31 12.40 -4.20 -0.25
C THR A 31 11.01 -4.62 -0.69
N PHE A 32 10.78 -4.61 -2.01
CA PHE A 32 9.50 -5.03 -2.57
C PHE A 32 9.15 -6.47 -2.18
N LYS A 33 10.16 -7.36 -2.25
CA LYS A 33 10.00 -8.78 -1.89
C LYS A 33 9.62 -8.96 -0.42
N ALA A 34 10.28 -8.25 0.51
CA ALA A 34 9.96 -8.32 1.92
C ALA A 34 8.50 -7.90 2.18
N LEU A 35 8.07 -6.78 1.59
CA LEU A 35 6.69 -6.31 1.70
C LEU A 35 5.69 -7.30 1.08
N MET A 36 5.97 -7.88 -0.09
CA MET A 36 5.08 -8.86 -0.73
C MET A 36 4.96 -10.18 0.03
N SER A 37 6.06 -10.67 0.58
CA SER A 37 6.11 -11.96 1.29
C SER A 37 5.73 -11.86 2.76
N HIS A 38 5.58 -10.65 3.32
CA HIS A 38 5.28 -10.50 4.73
C HIS A 38 3.96 -11.19 5.11
N PRO A 39 3.92 -12.07 6.12
CA PRO A 39 2.69 -12.77 6.48
C PRO A 39 1.63 -11.82 7.04
N GLY A 40 2.06 -10.82 7.81
CA GLY A 40 1.21 -9.85 8.51
C GLY A 40 0.32 -10.49 9.57
N HIS A 41 -0.38 -9.66 10.35
CA HIS A 41 -1.11 -10.12 11.53
C HIS A 41 -2.59 -10.43 11.27
N ALA A 42 -3.21 -9.78 10.27
CA ALA A 42 -4.60 -10.02 9.92
C ALA A 42 -4.88 -9.70 8.46
N VAL A 43 -5.48 -10.65 7.73
CA VAL A 43 -6.08 -10.41 6.42
C VAL A 43 -7.36 -9.61 6.66
N ALA A 44 -7.32 -8.30 6.41
CA ALA A 44 -8.47 -7.43 6.63
C ALA A 44 -9.63 -7.81 5.69
N LYS A 45 -9.32 -8.16 4.42
CA LYS A 45 -10.24 -8.69 3.41
C LYS A 45 -9.46 -9.44 2.32
N CYS A 46 -9.79 -10.72 2.09
CA CYS A 46 -9.46 -11.47 0.87
C CYS A 46 -10.72 -11.57 0.00
N ALA A 47 -11.21 -10.42 -0.48
CA ALA A 47 -12.46 -10.37 -1.24
C ALA A 47 -12.31 -10.98 -2.65
N ILE A 48 -11.09 -11.01 -3.21
CA ILE A 48 -10.78 -11.52 -4.56
C ILE A 48 -9.38 -12.16 -4.51
N LYS A 49 -9.14 -13.29 -5.20
CA LYS A 49 -7.83 -13.97 -5.27
C LYS A 49 -6.66 -13.05 -5.69
N GLU A 50 -6.99 -11.95 -6.37
CA GLU A 50 -6.05 -11.01 -7.00
C GLU A 50 -5.75 -9.78 -6.12
N ARG A 51 -6.41 -9.63 -4.97
CA ARG A 51 -6.20 -8.50 -4.06
C ARG A 51 -6.24 -8.94 -2.60
N ASN A 52 -5.17 -8.66 -1.88
CA ASN A 52 -5.07 -8.94 -0.44
C ASN A 52 -4.76 -7.65 0.31
N THR A 53 -5.50 -7.36 1.38
CA THR A 53 -5.17 -6.28 2.31
C THR A 53 -4.77 -6.86 3.65
N VAL A 54 -3.56 -6.55 4.07
CA VAL A 54 -2.91 -7.07 5.27
C VAL A 54 -2.62 -5.91 6.23
N ARG A 55 -2.91 -6.09 7.52
CA ARG A 55 -2.47 -5.16 8.56
C ARG A 55 -1.09 -5.57 9.08
N LEU A 56 -0.19 -4.59 9.14
CA LEU A 56 1.16 -4.69 9.71
C LEU A 56 1.19 -3.79 10.94
N ASP A 57 1.60 -4.28 12.08
CA ASP A 57 1.87 -3.44 13.24
C ASP A 57 3.40 -3.30 13.33
N LEU A 58 3.93 -2.13 12.95
CA LEU A 58 5.38 -1.87 12.94
C LEU A 58 5.78 -1.16 14.23
N GLU A 59 6.94 -1.55 14.75
CA GLU A 59 7.53 -0.93 15.93
C GLU A 59 8.32 0.30 15.52
N THR A 60 8.02 1.44 16.16
CA THR A 60 8.77 2.69 16.02
C THR A 60 10.01 2.67 16.91
N GLU A 61 10.96 3.57 16.67
CA GLU A 61 12.17 3.70 17.50
C GLU A 61 11.84 3.98 18.98
N SER A 62 10.68 4.56 19.28
CA SER A 62 10.18 4.80 20.63
C SER A 62 9.53 3.56 21.29
N GLY A 63 9.48 2.42 20.60
CA GLY A 63 8.82 1.19 21.07
C GLY A 63 7.30 1.18 20.90
N GLU A 64 6.70 2.23 20.35
CA GLU A 64 5.27 2.26 20.06
C GLU A 64 4.95 1.45 18.80
N LYS A 65 3.89 0.64 18.85
CA LYS A 65 3.39 -0.10 17.69
C LYS A 65 2.38 0.73 16.92
N ARG A 66 2.70 1.04 15.66
CA ARG A 66 1.78 1.74 14.75
C ARG A 66 1.21 0.78 13.72
N ALA A 67 -0.09 0.92 13.47
CA ALA A 67 -0.79 0.10 12.49
C ALA A 67 -0.58 0.66 11.08
N PHE A 68 -0.19 -0.20 10.16
CA PHE A 68 -0.06 0.06 8.74
C PHE A 68 -0.92 -0.91 7.95
N PHE A 69 -1.43 -0.45 6.81
CA PHE A 69 -2.24 -1.26 5.92
C PHE A 69 -1.49 -1.45 4.61
N LEU A 70 -1.16 -2.71 4.32
CA LEU A 70 -0.53 -3.13 3.09
C LEU A 70 -1.59 -3.72 2.16
N LYS A 71 -1.78 -3.09 1.01
CA LYS A 71 -2.65 -3.59 -0.05
C LYS A 71 -1.79 -4.14 -1.17
N ARG A 72 -1.97 -5.43 -1.48
CA ARG A 72 -1.30 -6.16 -2.55
C ARG A 72 -2.27 -6.41 -3.68
N TYR A 73 -1.77 -6.26 -4.90
CA TYR A 73 -2.49 -6.48 -6.14
C TYR A 73 -1.65 -7.41 -7.01
N THR A 74 -2.26 -8.51 -7.42
CA THR A 74 -1.72 -9.39 -8.45
C THR A 74 -2.61 -9.20 -9.67
N LEU A 75 -2.04 -8.88 -10.82
CA LEU A 75 -2.84 -8.72 -12.04
C LEU A 75 -3.59 -10.03 -12.37
N PRO A 76 -4.85 -9.94 -12.82
CA PRO A 76 -5.57 -11.09 -13.34
C PRO A 76 -4.84 -11.68 -14.55
N LYS A 77 -4.93 -13.00 -14.72
CA LYS A 77 -4.29 -13.72 -15.84
C LYS A 77 -4.62 -13.05 -17.19
N ILE A 78 -3.70 -13.07 -18.15
CA ILE A 78 -3.86 -12.50 -19.51
C ILE A 78 -5.22 -12.81 -20.17
N ARG A 79 -5.79 -14.00 -19.93
CA ARG A 79 -7.11 -14.40 -20.44
C ARG A 79 -8.27 -13.56 -19.88
N GLU A 80 -8.19 -13.21 -18.59
CA GLU A 80 -9.18 -12.37 -17.91
C GLU A 80 -9.05 -10.91 -18.36
N ARG A 81 -7.82 -10.45 -18.65
CA ARG A 81 -7.56 -9.13 -19.23
C ARG A 81 -8.19 -9.00 -20.62
N LEU A 82 -8.07 -10.02 -21.46
CA LEU A 82 -8.71 -10.06 -22.78
C LEU A 82 -10.25 -10.03 -22.65
N LYS A 83 -10.81 -10.80 -21.70
CA LYS A 83 -12.24 -10.78 -21.38
C LYS A 83 -12.71 -9.41 -20.88
N ALA A 84 -11.93 -8.72 -20.06
CA ALA A 84 -12.26 -7.38 -19.57
C ALA A 84 -12.27 -6.36 -20.72
N TYR A 85 -11.30 -6.45 -21.63
CA TYR A 85 -11.22 -5.63 -22.83
C TYR A 85 -12.41 -5.87 -23.77
N LEU A 86 -12.77 -7.14 -24.00
CA LEU A 86 -13.96 -7.54 -24.75
C LEU A 86 -15.27 -7.08 -24.08
N ARG A 87 -15.27 -6.86 -22.77
CA ARG A 87 -16.41 -6.34 -22.00
C ARG A 87 -16.39 -4.82 -21.84
N LEU A 88 -15.47 -4.09 -22.50
CA LEU A 88 -15.28 -2.64 -22.35
C LEU A 88 -15.12 -2.19 -20.89
N ARG A 89 -14.72 -3.09 -19.99
CA ARG A 89 -14.51 -2.78 -18.58
C ARG A 89 -13.04 -2.39 -18.38
N ARG A 90 -12.81 -1.26 -17.72
CA ARG A 90 -11.46 -0.86 -17.33
C ARG A 90 -10.86 -1.92 -16.41
N PRO A 91 -9.63 -2.40 -16.66
CA PRO A 91 -8.95 -3.29 -15.73
C PRO A 91 -8.87 -2.63 -14.35
N ALA A 92 -8.96 -3.46 -13.30
CA ALA A 92 -9.09 -3.02 -11.93
C ALA A 92 -8.01 -1.97 -11.55
N PRO A 93 -8.36 -0.95 -10.75
CA PRO A 93 -7.45 0.11 -10.39
C PRO A 93 -6.21 -0.45 -9.68
N GLY A 94 -5.03 -0.08 -10.20
CA GLY A 94 -3.74 -0.54 -9.68
C GLY A 94 -3.29 0.27 -8.45
N ALA A 95 -2.33 -0.27 -7.71
CA ALA A 95 -1.76 0.33 -6.50
C ALA A 95 -1.27 1.79 -6.70
N ARG A 96 -0.86 2.13 -7.92
CA ARG A 96 -0.34 3.47 -8.28
C ARG A 96 -1.39 4.57 -8.16
N GLN A 97 -2.65 4.28 -8.45
CA GLN A 97 -3.73 5.27 -8.34
C GLN A 97 -4.02 5.59 -6.87
N GLU A 98 -3.98 4.58 -6.00
CA GLU A 98 -4.12 4.79 -4.55
C GLU A 98 -2.94 5.59 -3.99
N TRP A 99 -1.70 5.29 -4.41
CA TRP A 99 -0.51 6.08 -4.06
C TRP A 99 -0.68 7.56 -4.42
N HIS A 100 -1.11 7.84 -5.64
CA HIS A 100 -1.32 9.21 -6.09
C HIS A 100 -2.45 9.92 -5.33
N ALA A 101 -3.56 9.22 -5.08
CA ALA A 101 -4.70 9.76 -4.34
C ALA A 101 -4.31 10.15 -2.90
N MET A 102 -3.54 9.30 -2.20
CA MET A 102 -3.06 9.62 -0.85
C MET A 102 -2.17 10.87 -0.82
N TRP A 103 -1.28 11.02 -1.80
CA TRP A 103 -0.48 12.24 -1.93
C TRP A 103 -1.34 13.47 -2.19
N ILE A 104 -2.36 13.38 -3.05
CA ILE A 104 -3.29 14.49 -3.30
C ILE A 104 -4.02 14.88 -2.01
N PHE A 105 -4.55 13.90 -1.26
CA PHE A 105 -5.25 14.16 0.00
C PHE A 105 -4.35 14.87 1.01
N LEU A 106 -3.11 14.37 1.16
CA LEU A 106 -2.11 14.98 2.03
C LEU A 106 -1.76 16.41 1.59
N GLN A 107 -1.64 16.67 0.28
CA GLN A 107 -1.35 18.00 -0.25
C GLN A 107 -2.51 18.99 -0.05
N LEU A 108 -3.75 18.50 -0.11
CA LEU A 108 -4.96 19.30 0.10
C LEU A 108 -5.32 19.45 1.59
N GLY A 109 -4.56 18.82 2.50
CA GLY A 109 -4.87 18.81 3.93
C GLY A 109 -6.14 18.04 4.28
N LEU A 110 -6.62 17.16 3.37
CA LEU A 110 -7.80 16.35 3.60
C LEU A 110 -7.46 15.15 4.50
N PRO A 111 -8.35 14.76 5.42
CA PRO A 111 -8.15 13.57 6.23
C PRO A 111 -8.13 12.32 5.34
N GLY A 112 -7.07 11.53 5.46
CA GLY A 112 -6.88 10.33 4.67
C GLY A 112 -5.69 9.49 5.15
N PRO A 113 -5.54 8.27 4.63
CA PRO A 113 -4.41 7.41 4.94
C PRO A 113 -3.10 8.05 4.44
N VAL A 114 -2.07 8.06 5.29
CA VAL A 114 -0.79 8.68 4.96
C VAL A 114 0.00 7.76 4.03
N PRO A 115 0.53 8.26 2.89
CA PRO A 115 1.31 7.45 1.98
C PRO A 115 2.65 7.06 2.60
N VAL A 116 2.93 5.76 2.68
CA VAL A 116 4.19 5.22 3.25
C VAL A 116 5.07 4.65 2.16
N ALA A 117 4.56 3.70 1.37
CA ALA A 117 5.31 3.14 0.25
C ALA A 117 4.41 2.68 -0.89
N TRP A 118 4.94 2.64 -2.09
CA TRP A 118 4.35 2.03 -3.28
C TRP A 118 5.42 1.24 -4.00
N GLY A 119 5.05 0.08 -4.56
CA GLY A 119 5.99 -0.69 -5.36
C GLY A 119 5.32 -1.51 -6.44
N GLN A 120 6.12 -1.86 -7.44
CA GLN A 120 5.69 -2.70 -8.54
C GLN A 120 6.86 -3.54 -9.04
N ASP A 121 6.58 -4.83 -9.26
CA ASP A 121 7.49 -5.78 -9.91
C ASP A 121 6.68 -6.65 -10.87
N GLY A 122 6.90 -6.45 -12.17
CA GLY A 122 6.15 -7.09 -13.25
C GLY A 122 4.64 -6.94 -13.09
N GLU A 123 3.96 -8.07 -12.89
CA GLU A 123 2.50 -8.18 -12.75
C GLU A 123 1.98 -7.96 -11.33
N SER A 124 2.88 -7.76 -10.35
CA SER A 124 2.52 -7.55 -8.94
C SER A 124 2.76 -6.11 -8.55
N SER A 125 1.85 -5.53 -7.78
CA SER A 125 2.02 -4.20 -7.21
C SER A 125 1.49 -4.14 -5.79
N LEU A 126 2.03 -3.21 -5.01
CA LEU A 126 1.63 -3.00 -3.63
C LEU A 126 1.56 -1.51 -3.31
N VAL A 127 0.74 -1.19 -2.32
CA VAL A 127 0.75 0.12 -1.67
C VAL A 127 0.61 -0.07 -0.17
N LEU A 128 1.42 0.67 0.56
CA LEU A 128 1.49 0.71 2.02
C LEU A 128 1.08 2.10 2.49
N SER A 129 0.18 2.13 3.46
CA SER A 129 -0.26 3.37 4.11
C SER A 129 -0.27 3.24 5.62
N GLU A 130 0.01 4.33 6.33
CA GLU A 130 -0.19 4.40 7.77
C GLU A 130 -1.69 4.38 8.07
N GLY A 131 -2.07 3.58 9.06
CA GLY A 131 -3.42 3.56 9.59
C GLY A 131 -3.70 4.85 10.35
N VAL A 132 -4.92 5.37 10.20
CA VAL A 132 -5.34 6.55 10.94
C VAL A 132 -5.68 6.10 12.37
N SER A 133 -4.95 6.60 13.37
CA SER A 133 -4.99 6.15 14.76
C SER A 133 -6.18 6.70 15.57
N HIS A 134 -6.90 7.69 15.05
CA HIS A 134 -8.03 8.35 15.72
C HIS A 134 -9.32 8.30 14.91
N VAL A 135 -9.68 7.13 14.38
CA VAL A 135 -10.94 6.97 13.64
C VAL A 135 -11.67 5.73 14.13
N MET A 136 -12.91 5.94 14.57
CA MET A 136 -13.88 4.88 14.81
C MET A 136 -14.41 4.40 13.47
N ARG A 137 -14.49 3.08 13.25
CA ARG A 137 -15.15 2.59 12.04
C ARG A 137 -16.64 2.91 12.14
N LEU A 138 -17.26 3.22 11.00
CA LEU A 138 -18.72 3.46 10.96
C LEU A 138 -19.53 2.25 11.48
N SER A 139 -19.02 1.03 11.33
CA SER A 139 -19.62 -0.19 11.89
C SER A 139 -19.53 -0.28 13.41
N GLU A 140 -18.65 0.52 14.02
CA GLU A 140 -18.46 0.66 15.47
C GLU A 140 -19.15 1.93 15.99
N TRP A 141 -19.72 2.75 15.09
CA TRP A 141 -20.53 3.90 15.43
C TRP A 141 -21.95 3.41 15.73
N ALA A 142 -22.26 3.32 17.02
CA ALA A 142 -23.54 2.87 17.56
C ALA A 142 -24.69 3.84 17.24
#